data_AF-A0A5B0F0B4-F1
#
_entry.id   AF-A0A5B0F0B4-F1
#
_cell.length_a   1.000
_cell.length_b   1.000
_cell.length_c   1.000
_cell.angle_alpha   90.00
_cell.angle_beta   90.00
_cell.angle_gamma   90.00
#
_symmetry.space_group_name_H-M   'P 1'
#
loop_
_entity.id
_entity.type
_entity.pdbx_description
1 polymer ?
#
loop_
_entity_poly.entity_id
_entity_poly.type
_entity_poly.pdbx_seq_one_letter_code
_entity_poly.pdbx_strand_id
1 'polypeptide(L)'
;MTIRSLPALSPLTLAVRAFVLVSSLSLSTVGHAATAPATPTHNVTWEDIANDHLTTKDVLQYGMGTNAQRWSPLAQVNDKNVFKLTPAWSYSFGDEKQRGQESQAIVSDGVVYVTGSYSRVFALDAKTGKRLWTYNHRLPDNIRPCCDVVNRGAAIYGDKIYFGTLDARLIALDKNTGKVVWNKKFGDHAAGYNMTGAPVLIKDKVTGKVLLIHGSSGDEFGVVGQLFARDPDTGEEVWMRPFVEGHMGRLNGKDSTPTGDVKAPSWPDDPTTETGKVEAWSHGGGAPWQSASFDPETNTLIVGAGNPGPWNTWARTSKDGNPHDFDSLYTSGQVGVDPSTGEVKWFYQHTPNDAWDFSGNNELVLFDYKDKDGKVIKATGHADRNGFFYVVDRNNGKLQNAFPFVDNISWASHIDLKTGKPVENPGQRPAKPLPGETKGKSVEVSPPFLGGKNWNPMAYSQDTGLFYIPGNQWKEEYWTEEVNYKKGSAYLGMGFRIKRMYDDHVGTLRAMNPTTGKVVWEHKEALPLWAGVLATKGNLVFTGTGDGFFKAFDAKTGEELWKFQTGSGIVSPPITWEQDGEQYVGVTVGYGGAVPLWGGDMAELTKPVAQGGSFWVFKIPSWDSKTAQK
;
A
#
# COMPACT_ATOMS: atom_id res chain seq x y z
N MET A 1 62.69 5.07 -39.43
CA MET A 1 61.53 5.39 -40.30
C MET A 1 61.03 6.77 -39.90
N THR A 2 61.23 7.71 -40.81
CA THR A 2 60.86 9.14 -40.82
C THR A 2 59.31 9.31 -40.69
N ILE A 3 58.71 10.36 -40.10
CA ILE A 3 58.82 11.82 -40.34
C ILE A 3 58.30 12.65 -39.11
N ARG A 4 59.13 13.61 -38.66
CA ARG A 4 58.95 15.04 -38.19
C ARG A 4 57.73 15.45 -37.32
N SER A 5 57.83 16.32 -36.30
CA SER A 5 58.55 17.61 -36.20
C SER A 5 58.69 18.15 -34.74
N LEU A 6 59.78 18.89 -34.49
CA LEU A 6 60.12 19.77 -33.33
C LEU A 6 59.72 21.26 -33.66
N PRO A 7 59.99 22.35 -32.87
CA PRO A 7 60.85 22.53 -31.67
C PRO A 7 60.41 23.57 -30.56
N ALA A 8 61.29 23.71 -29.54
CA ALA A 8 61.74 24.95 -28.85
C ALA A 8 60.81 25.63 -27.80
N LEU A 9 61.23 26.15 -26.62
CA LEU A 9 62.49 26.69 -26.09
C LEU A 9 62.55 26.61 -24.53
N SER A 10 63.77 26.60 -23.98
CA SER A 10 64.18 26.66 -22.56
C SER A 10 64.22 28.11 -22.00
N PRO A 11 64.96 28.45 -20.91
CA PRO A 11 65.09 27.92 -19.53
C PRO A 11 64.90 29.04 -18.46
N LEU A 12 64.93 28.76 -17.16
CA LEU A 12 65.95 29.32 -16.24
C LEU A 12 65.71 28.89 -14.79
N THR A 13 66.83 28.61 -14.15
CA THR A 13 67.06 28.13 -12.80
C THR A 13 67.17 29.26 -11.76
N LEU A 14 67.05 28.85 -10.50
CA LEU A 14 67.83 29.28 -9.31
C LEU A 14 67.19 30.21 -8.25
N ALA A 15 67.19 29.65 -7.03
CA ALA A 15 67.66 30.23 -5.76
C ALA A 15 66.68 30.93 -4.78
N VAL A 16 66.42 30.20 -3.69
CA VAL A 16 66.56 30.56 -2.26
C VAL A 16 66.38 32.02 -1.82
N ARG A 17 65.49 32.25 -0.83
CA ARG A 17 65.66 32.98 0.46
C ARG A 17 64.28 33.51 0.90
N ALA A 18 63.75 33.04 2.02
CA ALA A 18 63.99 33.50 3.40
C ALA A 18 62.77 34.31 3.89
N PHE A 19 62.22 33.85 5.02
CA PHE A 19 61.15 34.44 5.79
C PHE A 19 61.46 35.89 6.21
N VAL A 20 60.53 36.81 5.97
CA VAL A 20 60.32 38.01 6.80
C VAL A 20 58.82 38.26 6.92
N LEU A 21 58.32 38.18 8.15
CA LEU A 21 56.97 38.61 8.54
C LEU A 21 56.82 40.12 8.32
N VAL A 22 55.77 40.54 7.61
CA VAL A 22 55.18 41.87 7.77
C VAL A 22 53.70 41.69 8.04
N SER A 23 53.32 41.98 9.28
CA SER A 23 51.96 42.07 9.77
C SER A 23 51.26 43.30 9.21
N SER A 24 50.25 43.10 8.37
CA SER A 24 49.29 44.13 7.97
C SER A 24 47.89 43.74 8.48
N LEU A 25 47.39 44.53 9.43
CA LEU A 25 45.99 44.54 9.84
C LEU A 25 45.10 44.88 8.64
N SER A 26 44.30 43.92 8.19
CA SER A 26 43.13 44.17 7.35
C SER A 26 41.89 43.79 8.15
N LEU A 27 41.06 44.79 8.48
CA LEU A 27 39.72 44.59 9.04
C LEU A 27 38.90 43.75 8.05
N SER A 28 38.71 42.47 8.36
CA SER A 28 37.68 41.65 7.75
C SER A 28 36.38 41.88 8.53
N THR A 29 35.45 42.62 7.91
CA THR A 29 34.05 42.61 8.33
C THR A 29 33.51 41.20 8.15
N VAL A 30 33.48 40.43 9.23
CA VAL A 30 32.76 39.16 9.32
C VAL A 30 31.28 39.50 9.20
N GLY A 31 30.77 39.43 7.97
CA GLY A 31 29.34 39.36 7.72
C GLY A 31 28.81 38.12 8.42
N HIS A 32 28.23 38.32 9.60
CA HIS A 32 27.41 37.30 10.25
C HIS A 32 26.22 37.08 9.32
N ALA A 33 26.29 36.02 8.51
CA ALA A 33 25.08 35.44 7.96
C ALA A 33 24.24 35.02 9.17
N ALA A 34 23.28 35.86 9.53
CA ALA A 34 22.27 35.52 10.52
C ALA A 34 21.56 34.29 9.99
N THR A 35 21.93 33.11 10.50
CA THR A 35 21.08 31.94 10.44
C THR A 35 19.77 32.35 11.09
N ALA A 36 18.74 32.56 10.28
CA ALA A 36 17.40 32.72 10.82
C ALA A 36 17.17 31.54 11.79
N PRO A 37 16.72 31.80 13.03
CA PRO A 37 16.41 30.71 13.94
C PRO A 37 15.42 29.81 13.23
N ALA A 38 15.76 28.52 13.08
CA ALA A 38 14.82 27.54 12.59
C ALA A 38 13.60 27.62 13.52
N THR A 39 12.44 27.99 12.97
CA THR A 39 11.18 27.95 13.70
C THR A 39 11.07 26.57 14.34
N PRO A 40 10.76 26.44 15.63
CA PRO A 40 10.60 25.13 16.26
C PRO A 40 9.61 24.31 15.44
N THR A 41 10.07 23.20 14.87
CA THR A 41 9.19 22.27 14.14
C THR A 41 8.28 21.58 15.14
N HIS A 42 6.99 21.49 14.84
CA HIS A 42 6.04 20.84 15.72
C HIS A 42 6.33 19.34 15.77
N ASN A 43 6.49 18.81 16.98
CA ASN A 43 6.57 17.37 17.19
C ASN A 43 5.17 16.78 17.05
N VAL A 44 5.00 15.84 16.11
CA VAL A 44 3.70 15.22 15.87
C VAL A 44 3.31 14.35 17.07
N THR A 45 2.19 14.68 17.70
CA THR A 45 1.64 13.97 18.84
C THR A 45 0.69 12.86 18.40
N TRP A 46 0.25 12.03 19.36
CA TRP A 46 -0.82 11.07 19.07
C TRP A 46 -2.13 11.78 18.78
N GLU A 47 -2.40 12.86 19.49
CA GLU A 47 -3.63 13.64 19.35
C GLU A 47 -3.73 14.26 17.95
N ASP A 48 -2.60 14.63 17.33
CA ASP A 48 -2.58 15.05 15.92
C ASP A 48 -2.97 13.88 14.99
N ILE A 49 -2.37 12.70 15.18
CA ILE A 49 -2.63 11.50 14.35
C ILE A 49 -4.08 11.01 14.49
N ALA A 50 -4.61 11.00 15.71
CA ALA A 50 -5.99 10.58 15.98
C ALA A 50 -7.01 11.53 15.33
N ASN A 51 -6.68 12.82 15.23
CA ASN A 51 -7.53 13.85 14.63
C ASN A 51 -7.15 14.20 13.18
N ASP A 52 -6.24 13.45 12.55
CA ASP A 52 -5.74 13.71 11.18
C ASP A 52 -6.87 13.93 10.17
N HIS A 53 -7.91 13.10 10.23
CA HIS A 53 -9.11 13.20 9.38
C HIS A 53 -9.98 14.45 9.60
N LEU A 54 -9.78 15.17 10.70
CA LEU A 54 -10.49 16.41 11.06
C LEU A 54 -9.66 17.65 10.75
N THR A 55 -8.34 17.51 10.64
CA THR A 55 -7.43 18.60 10.32
C THR A 55 -7.24 18.73 8.82
N THR A 56 -7.19 19.95 8.31
CA THR A 56 -7.03 20.20 6.87
C THR A 56 -5.61 20.56 6.47
N LYS A 57 -4.76 20.91 7.42
CA LYS A 57 -3.41 21.46 7.15
C LYS A 57 -2.35 20.38 6.95
N ASP A 58 -2.57 19.24 7.57
CA ASP A 58 -1.63 18.13 7.62
C ASP A 58 -2.27 16.87 7.04
N VAL A 59 -1.42 15.93 6.64
CA VAL A 59 -1.78 14.56 6.29
C VAL A 59 -0.74 13.68 6.96
N LEU A 60 -1.10 13.02 8.05
CA LEU A 60 -0.11 12.42 8.96
C LEU A 60 0.04 10.91 8.77
N GLN A 61 -0.90 10.24 8.11
CA GLN A 61 -0.82 8.80 7.92
C GLN A 61 -1.44 8.32 6.61
N TYR A 62 -1.07 7.09 6.23
CA TYR A 62 -1.67 6.42 5.10
C TYR A 62 -3.18 6.25 5.30
N GLY A 63 -3.98 6.92 4.48
CA GLY A 63 -5.45 6.88 4.57
C GLY A 63 -6.09 8.17 5.08
N MET A 64 -5.28 9.19 5.42
CA MET A 64 -5.73 10.51 5.89
C MET A 64 -6.64 10.42 7.13
N GLY A 65 -6.30 9.49 8.04
CA GLY A 65 -7.09 9.17 9.22
C GLY A 65 -6.88 7.73 9.67
N THR A 66 -7.04 7.47 10.97
CA THR A 66 -6.96 6.11 11.53
C THR A 66 -8.08 5.20 11.00
N ASN A 67 -9.12 5.80 10.44
CA ASN A 67 -10.26 5.13 9.80
C ASN A 67 -10.05 4.87 8.29
N ALA A 68 -8.93 5.31 7.71
CA ALA A 68 -8.55 5.13 6.32
C ALA A 68 -9.58 5.61 5.27
N GLN A 69 -10.42 6.60 5.59
CA GLN A 69 -11.52 7.03 4.72
C GLN A 69 -11.11 7.78 3.45
N ARG A 70 -9.92 8.40 3.43
CA ARG A 70 -9.47 9.25 2.31
C ARG A 70 -10.47 10.35 1.95
N TRP A 71 -11.04 10.91 3.01
CA TRP A 71 -12.02 11.98 2.96
C TRP A 71 -11.36 13.26 3.45
N SER A 72 -11.56 14.36 2.72
CA SER A 72 -11.16 15.69 3.19
C SER A 72 -12.37 16.61 3.33
N PRO A 73 -12.50 17.34 4.45
CA PRO A 73 -13.54 18.35 4.62
C PRO A 73 -13.27 19.63 3.80
N LEU A 74 -12.14 19.72 3.09
CA LEU A 74 -11.83 20.85 2.21
C LEU A 74 -12.80 20.92 1.01
N ALA A 75 -13.20 22.14 0.68
CA ALA A 75 -14.15 22.44 -0.40
C ALA A 75 -13.78 23.68 -1.23
N GLN A 76 -12.57 24.21 -1.06
CA GLN A 76 -12.11 25.36 -1.86
C GLN A 76 -12.03 24.97 -3.34
N VAL A 77 -11.49 23.79 -3.63
CA VAL A 77 -11.67 23.09 -4.91
C VAL A 77 -13.00 22.34 -4.86
N ASN A 78 -13.88 22.58 -5.82
CA ASN A 78 -15.20 21.97 -5.91
C ASN A 78 -15.66 21.78 -7.37
N ASP A 79 -16.77 21.07 -7.55
CA ASP A 79 -17.42 20.80 -8.84
C ASP A 79 -17.63 22.04 -9.73
N LYS A 80 -17.74 23.24 -9.16
CA LYS A 80 -17.93 24.49 -9.92
C LYS A 80 -16.64 25.16 -10.37
N ASN A 81 -15.48 24.80 -9.84
CA ASN A 81 -14.22 25.47 -10.16
C ASN A 81 -13.06 24.53 -10.49
N VAL A 82 -13.23 23.21 -10.35
CA VAL A 82 -12.18 22.21 -10.59
C VAL A 82 -11.58 22.27 -11.99
N PHE A 83 -12.35 22.72 -13.00
CA PHE A 83 -11.84 22.93 -14.36
C PHE A 83 -10.69 23.95 -14.46
N LYS A 84 -10.48 24.78 -13.42
CA LYS A 84 -9.38 25.75 -13.33
C LYS A 84 -8.15 25.22 -12.59
N LEU A 85 -8.23 24.02 -11.99
CA LEU A 85 -7.14 23.41 -11.25
C LEU A 85 -5.91 23.28 -12.16
N THR A 86 -4.76 23.76 -11.69
CA THR A 86 -3.52 23.85 -12.50
C THR A 86 -2.30 23.37 -11.69
N PRO A 87 -1.25 22.82 -12.34
CA PRO A 87 0.00 22.51 -11.65
C PRO A 87 0.57 23.74 -10.93
N ALA A 88 0.87 23.58 -9.65
CA ALA A 88 1.59 24.55 -8.82
C ALA A 88 3.11 24.37 -8.98
N TRP A 89 3.57 23.11 -8.91
CA TRP A 89 4.95 22.71 -9.08
C TRP A 89 5.03 21.18 -9.29
N SER A 90 6.20 20.71 -9.73
CA SER A 90 6.52 19.29 -9.86
C SER A 90 7.97 19.04 -9.41
N TYR A 91 8.24 17.86 -8.88
CA TYR A 91 9.57 17.42 -8.44
C TYR A 91 9.90 16.05 -9.04
N SER A 92 11.00 15.95 -9.80
CA SER A 92 11.50 14.66 -10.30
C SER A 92 12.37 13.96 -9.25
N PHE A 93 12.18 12.64 -9.10
CA PHE A 93 12.97 11.82 -8.17
C PHE A 93 14.37 11.46 -8.68
N GLY A 94 14.63 11.55 -9.99
CA GLY A 94 15.96 11.38 -10.57
C GLY A 94 16.63 10.01 -10.34
N ASP A 95 17.96 10.03 -10.26
CA ASP A 95 18.88 8.89 -10.04
C ASP A 95 18.79 7.74 -11.05
N GLU A 96 18.10 7.97 -12.18
CA GLU A 96 17.74 6.93 -13.16
C GLU A 96 16.97 5.76 -12.53
N LYS A 97 16.32 6.00 -11.38
CA LYS A 97 15.50 5.04 -10.64
C LYS A 97 14.03 5.43 -10.76
N GLN A 98 13.36 4.80 -11.72
CA GLN A 98 11.95 5.04 -12.06
C GLN A 98 11.10 3.87 -11.54
N ARG A 99 10.50 3.02 -12.39
CA ARG A 99 9.57 1.96 -11.97
C ARG A 99 8.35 2.51 -11.20
N GLY A 100 7.52 1.64 -10.64
CA GLY A 100 6.27 2.02 -9.98
C GLY A 100 6.48 2.95 -8.79
N GLN A 101 5.70 4.04 -8.75
CA GLN A 101 5.66 4.98 -7.64
C GLN A 101 4.30 4.91 -6.94
N GLU A 102 4.22 4.09 -5.89
CA GLU A 102 2.97 3.78 -5.18
C GLU A 102 2.74 4.66 -3.93
N SER A 103 3.65 5.58 -3.63
CA SER A 103 3.64 6.33 -2.37
C SER A 103 2.43 7.25 -2.25
N GLN A 104 1.70 7.12 -1.15
CA GLN A 104 0.97 8.25 -0.58
C GLN A 104 1.98 9.17 0.10
N ALA A 105 1.91 10.47 -0.19
CA ALA A 105 2.70 11.44 0.55
C ALA A 105 2.05 11.74 1.90
N ILE A 106 2.84 12.22 2.85
CA ILE A 106 2.36 12.81 4.11
C ILE A 106 2.84 14.28 4.17
N VAL A 107 2.09 15.13 4.84
CA VAL A 107 2.35 16.58 4.97
C VAL A 107 2.31 16.97 6.43
N SER A 108 3.35 17.66 6.90
CA SER A 108 3.40 18.24 8.25
C SER A 108 4.32 19.45 8.25
N ASP A 109 3.89 20.54 8.88
CA ASP A 109 4.66 21.79 9.03
C ASP A 109 5.15 22.38 7.70
N GLY A 110 4.32 22.30 6.64
CA GLY A 110 4.69 22.79 5.31
C GLY A 110 5.78 21.98 4.62
N VAL A 111 6.00 20.73 5.05
CA VAL A 111 6.90 19.77 4.40
C VAL A 111 6.11 18.57 3.90
N VAL A 112 6.31 18.22 2.63
CA VAL A 112 5.84 16.97 2.02
C VAL A 112 6.92 15.91 2.20
N TYR A 113 6.57 14.77 2.77
CA TYR A 113 7.43 13.58 2.79
C TYR A 113 6.85 12.53 1.85
N VAL A 114 7.65 12.10 0.88
CA VAL A 114 7.24 11.12 -0.14
C VAL A 114 8.29 10.04 -0.29
N THR A 115 7.84 8.79 -0.35
CA THR A 115 8.73 7.65 -0.63
C THR A 115 8.84 7.43 -2.13
N GLY A 116 9.98 6.94 -2.58
CA GLY A 116 10.22 6.56 -3.97
C GLY A 116 10.56 5.09 -4.09
N SER A 117 10.43 4.57 -5.32
CA SER A 117 10.92 3.23 -5.66
C SER A 117 12.37 3.01 -5.24
N TYR A 118 12.76 1.75 -5.04
CA TYR A 118 14.10 1.37 -4.56
C TYR A 118 14.45 1.95 -3.16
N SER A 119 13.46 2.02 -2.26
CA SER A 119 13.66 2.36 -0.84
C SER A 119 14.32 3.72 -0.60
N ARG A 120 13.71 4.78 -1.16
CA ARG A 120 14.16 6.17 -1.02
C ARG A 120 13.08 7.03 -0.36
N VAL A 121 13.49 8.11 0.30
CA VAL A 121 12.59 9.09 0.92
C VAL A 121 13.05 10.49 0.57
N PHE A 122 12.11 11.37 0.22
CA PHE A 122 12.34 12.77 -0.09
C PHE A 122 11.49 13.64 0.83
N ALA A 123 12.10 14.66 1.42
CA ALA A 123 11.38 15.77 2.05
C ALA A 123 11.44 16.99 1.15
N LEU A 124 10.29 17.56 0.85
CA LEU A 124 10.11 18.67 -0.07
C LEU A 124 9.39 19.81 0.65
N ASP A 125 9.79 21.04 0.40
CA ASP A 125 9.00 22.21 0.79
C ASP A 125 7.64 22.19 0.08
N ALA A 126 6.54 22.18 0.84
CA ALA A 126 5.20 21.97 0.31
C ALA A 126 4.72 23.09 -0.63
N LYS A 127 5.30 24.29 -0.50
CA LYS A 127 4.90 25.46 -1.29
C LYS A 127 5.68 25.59 -2.60
N THR A 128 6.97 25.25 -2.56
CA THR A 128 7.91 25.50 -3.66
C THR A 128 8.36 24.23 -4.39
N GLY A 129 8.16 23.05 -3.82
CA GLY A 129 8.68 21.78 -4.36
C GLY A 129 10.20 21.63 -4.21
N LYS A 130 10.87 22.53 -3.48
CA LYS A 130 12.31 22.44 -3.25
C LYS A 130 12.63 21.27 -2.34
N ARG A 131 13.55 20.39 -2.75
CA ARG A 131 14.08 19.32 -1.89
C ARG A 131 14.81 19.92 -0.68
N LEU A 132 14.41 19.49 0.51
CA LEU A 132 15.05 19.78 1.79
C LEU A 132 16.13 18.73 2.09
N TRP A 133 15.78 17.45 2.02
CA TRP A 133 16.70 16.33 2.18
C TRP A 133 16.22 15.08 1.44
N THR A 134 17.13 14.12 1.25
CA THR A 134 16.83 12.78 0.71
C THR A 134 17.56 11.72 1.53
N TYR A 135 16.91 10.58 1.73
CA TYR A 135 17.54 9.35 2.22
C TYR A 135 17.45 8.26 1.15
N ASN A 136 18.58 7.62 0.86
CA ASN A 136 18.69 6.51 -0.09
C ASN A 136 19.18 5.26 0.65
N HIS A 137 18.34 4.25 0.80
CA HIS A 137 18.76 3.00 1.42
C HIS A 137 19.66 2.19 0.49
N ARG A 138 20.79 1.69 0.99
CA ARG A 138 21.66 0.79 0.23
C ARG A 138 21.06 -0.62 0.22
N LEU A 139 20.39 -0.96 -0.88
CA LEU A 139 19.80 -2.28 -1.09
C LEU A 139 20.88 -3.32 -1.48
N PRO A 140 20.78 -4.56 -0.97
CA PRO A 140 21.50 -5.70 -1.52
C PRO A 140 21.04 -6.02 -2.95
N ASP A 141 21.94 -6.52 -3.79
CA ASP A 141 21.65 -6.83 -5.20
C ASP A 141 20.65 -7.99 -5.38
N ASN A 142 20.42 -8.80 -4.33
CA ASN A 142 19.63 -10.02 -4.38
C ASN A 142 18.25 -9.91 -3.69
N ILE A 143 17.70 -8.71 -3.56
CA ILE A 143 16.30 -8.52 -3.15
C ILE A 143 15.33 -9.11 -4.19
N ARG A 144 14.17 -9.58 -3.74
CA ARG A 144 13.17 -10.24 -4.60
C ARG A 144 11.72 -9.87 -4.23
N PRO A 145 11.31 -8.59 -4.33
CA PRO A 145 9.89 -8.27 -4.24
C PRO A 145 9.13 -8.92 -5.40
N CYS A 146 7.94 -9.47 -5.15
CA CYS A 146 7.13 -10.13 -6.20
C CYS A 146 6.74 -9.16 -7.31
N CYS A 147 6.44 -7.92 -6.93
CA CYS A 147 5.44 -7.13 -7.64
C CYS A 147 5.95 -5.70 -7.95
N ASP A 148 7.20 -5.62 -8.39
CA ASP A 148 7.99 -4.39 -8.59
C ASP A 148 8.63 -3.81 -7.31
N VAL A 149 9.55 -2.86 -7.46
CA VAL A 149 10.38 -2.27 -6.39
C VAL A 149 9.72 -1.05 -5.72
N VAL A 150 8.47 -1.23 -5.32
CA VAL A 150 7.55 -0.17 -4.87
C VAL A 150 7.60 0.11 -3.37
N ASN A 151 7.02 1.23 -2.96
CA ASN A 151 6.76 1.57 -1.56
C ASN A 151 5.48 2.43 -1.47
N ARG A 152 4.64 2.20 -0.45
CA ARG A 152 3.31 2.83 -0.34
C ARG A 152 3.25 4.07 0.54
N GLY A 153 4.33 4.39 1.24
CA GLY A 153 4.41 5.63 2.03
C GLY A 153 5.14 5.48 3.35
N ALA A 154 5.31 6.61 4.01
CA ALA A 154 5.90 6.73 5.33
C ALA A 154 4.84 7.02 6.39
N ALA A 155 5.25 6.95 7.66
CA ALA A 155 4.50 7.48 8.81
C ALA A 155 5.34 8.51 9.56
N ILE A 156 4.70 9.32 10.41
CA ILE A 156 5.37 10.39 11.18
C ILE A 156 4.89 10.37 12.63
N TYR A 157 5.81 10.53 13.59
CA TYR A 157 5.52 10.74 15.01
C TYR A 157 6.70 11.39 15.71
N GLY A 158 6.41 12.34 16.60
CA GLY A 158 7.39 13.21 17.22
C GLY A 158 8.18 13.96 16.16
N ASP A 159 9.49 13.76 16.19
CA ASP A 159 10.50 14.32 15.30
C ASP A 159 11.00 13.31 14.25
N LYS A 160 10.25 12.22 13.97
CA LYS A 160 10.73 11.11 13.13
C LYS A 160 9.77 10.74 11.99
N ILE A 161 10.36 10.30 10.88
CA ILE A 161 9.72 9.68 9.73
C ILE A 161 10.08 8.19 9.69
N TYR A 162 9.09 7.33 9.49
CA TYR A 162 9.24 5.87 9.47
C TYR A 162 8.84 5.28 8.12
N PHE A 163 9.66 4.38 7.57
CA PHE A 163 9.30 3.66 6.34
C PHE A 163 9.95 2.28 6.25
N GLY A 164 9.33 1.38 5.49
CA GLY A 164 9.83 0.03 5.21
C GLY A 164 10.77 -0.03 4.01
N THR A 165 11.68 -1.00 3.97
CA THR A 165 12.59 -1.24 2.84
C THR A 165 12.45 -2.64 2.23
N LEU A 166 12.88 -2.77 0.97
CA LEU A 166 12.75 -4.00 0.18
C LEU A 166 13.63 -5.17 0.68
N ASP A 167 14.56 -4.92 1.61
CA ASP A 167 15.38 -5.93 2.29
C ASP A 167 14.87 -6.26 3.71
N ALA A 168 13.56 -6.08 3.94
CA ALA A 168 12.83 -6.38 5.17
C ALA A 168 13.38 -5.65 6.41
N ARG A 169 13.50 -4.31 6.28
CA ARG A 169 13.83 -3.43 7.39
C ARG A 169 12.77 -2.36 7.59
N LEU A 170 12.73 -1.85 8.82
CA LEU A 170 12.03 -0.63 9.18
C LEU A 170 13.08 0.40 9.63
N ILE A 171 12.94 1.64 9.18
CA ILE A 171 13.91 2.71 9.43
C ILE A 171 13.19 3.92 9.98
N ALA A 172 13.75 4.52 11.04
CA ALA A 172 13.39 5.86 11.50
C ALA A 172 14.44 6.88 11.06
N LEU A 173 13.96 7.98 10.50
CA LEU A 173 14.74 9.13 10.07
C LEU A 173 14.33 10.34 10.90
N ASP A 174 15.28 11.19 11.26
CA ASP A 174 15.01 12.52 11.78
C ASP A 174 14.24 13.35 10.73
N LYS A 175 13.08 13.89 11.13
CA LYS A 175 12.14 14.64 10.27
C LYS A 175 12.81 15.83 9.57
N ASN A 176 13.75 16.48 10.24
CA ASN A 176 14.35 17.74 9.78
C ASN A 176 15.56 17.54 8.88
N THR A 177 16.28 16.44 9.04
CA THR A 177 17.59 16.21 8.39
C THR A 177 17.66 14.95 7.54
N GLY A 178 16.73 14.00 7.72
CA GLY A 178 16.77 12.70 7.06
C GLY A 178 17.86 11.75 7.61
N LYS A 179 18.51 12.10 8.72
CA LYS A 179 19.51 11.23 9.37
C LYS A 179 18.84 10.02 10.01
N VAL A 180 19.46 8.85 9.87
CA VAL A 180 18.98 7.62 10.50
C VAL A 180 19.07 7.74 12.03
N VAL A 181 17.95 7.57 12.71
CA VAL A 181 17.87 7.46 14.18
C VAL A 181 18.07 5.99 14.56
N TRP A 182 17.31 5.09 13.93
CA TRP A 182 17.49 3.64 14.07
C TRP A 182 17.09 2.90 12.79
N ASN A 183 17.59 1.67 12.65
CA ASN A 183 17.34 0.78 11.51
C ASN A 183 17.27 -0.67 12.02
N LYS A 184 16.13 -1.34 11.81
CA LYS A 184 15.87 -2.70 12.31
C LYS A 184 15.52 -3.63 11.16
N LYS A 185 16.36 -4.65 10.94
CA LYS A 185 16.03 -5.77 10.06
C LYS A 185 15.14 -6.76 10.80
N PHE A 186 14.05 -7.19 10.17
CA PHE A 186 13.06 -8.07 10.80
C PHE A 186 12.82 -9.38 10.03
N GLY A 187 13.25 -9.47 8.77
CA GLY A 187 13.11 -10.69 7.95
C GLY A 187 14.34 -10.97 7.09
N ASP A 188 14.48 -12.22 6.62
CA ASP A 188 15.52 -12.61 5.68
C ASP A 188 15.06 -12.37 4.23
N HIS A 189 15.55 -11.29 3.61
CA HIS A 189 15.21 -10.94 2.23
C HIS A 189 15.66 -11.99 1.20
N ALA A 190 16.70 -12.77 1.50
CA ALA A 190 17.13 -13.86 0.63
C ALA A 190 16.13 -15.04 0.64
N ALA A 191 15.29 -15.14 1.69
CA ALA A 191 14.21 -16.11 1.82
C ALA A 191 12.89 -15.64 1.19
N GLY A 192 12.79 -14.38 0.76
CA GLY A 192 11.59 -13.81 0.14
C GLY A 192 10.93 -12.67 0.93
N TYR A 193 11.31 -12.45 2.19
CA TYR A 193 10.74 -11.36 3.00
C TYR A 193 11.10 -9.99 2.43
N ASN A 194 10.11 -9.10 2.35
CA ASN A 194 10.30 -7.69 2.02
C ASN A 194 9.22 -6.83 2.72
N MET A 195 9.25 -5.51 2.51
CA MET A 195 8.23 -4.58 3.03
C MET A 195 7.87 -3.53 1.99
N THR A 196 6.59 -3.47 1.63
CA THR A 196 6.08 -2.51 0.62
C THR A 196 4.97 -1.61 1.17
N GLY A 197 4.19 -2.07 2.16
CA GLY A 197 3.14 -1.31 2.84
C GLY A 197 3.66 -0.15 3.70
N ALA A 198 2.81 0.85 3.91
CA ALA A 198 3.12 1.97 4.79
C ALA A 198 2.93 1.57 6.26
N PRO A 199 3.88 1.84 7.17
CA PRO A 199 3.66 1.64 8.59
C PRO A 199 2.58 2.61 9.11
N VAL A 200 2.02 2.33 10.29
CA VAL A 200 1.05 3.22 10.95
C VAL A 200 1.36 3.36 12.44
N LEU A 201 0.95 4.47 13.05
CA LEU A 201 1.12 4.70 14.48
C LEU A 201 -0.22 4.55 15.17
N ILE A 202 -0.22 3.92 16.35
CA ILE A 202 -1.40 3.76 17.19
C ILE A 202 -1.02 4.07 18.64
N LYS A 203 -1.99 4.51 19.46
CA LYS A 203 -1.81 4.59 20.92
C LYS A 203 -2.64 3.51 21.56
N ASP A 204 -1.97 2.57 22.20
CA ASP A 204 -2.62 1.55 23.00
C ASP A 204 -3.26 2.22 24.23
N LYS A 205 -4.58 2.10 24.33
CA LYS A 205 -5.37 2.66 25.43
C LYS A 205 -5.06 1.99 26.77
N VAL A 206 -4.60 0.73 26.76
CA VAL A 206 -4.33 -0.04 27.97
C VAL A 206 -2.98 0.35 28.55
N THR A 207 -1.90 0.32 27.76
CA THR A 207 -0.56 0.66 28.25
C THR A 207 -0.24 2.15 28.18
N GLY A 208 -1.01 2.94 27.44
CA GLY A 208 -0.75 4.35 27.17
C GLY A 208 0.39 4.62 26.19
N LYS A 209 1.03 3.56 25.68
CA LYS A 209 2.18 3.65 24.78
C LYS A 209 1.74 3.92 23.34
N VAL A 210 2.54 4.71 22.63
CA VAL A 210 2.46 4.81 21.17
C VAL A 210 3.28 3.68 20.56
N LEU A 211 2.70 2.98 19.58
CA LEU A 211 3.29 1.84 18.90
C LEU A 211 3.36 2.11 17.40
N LEU A 212 4.50 1.77 16.81
CA LEU A 212 4.73 1.75 15.37
C LEU A 212 4.40 0.36 14.83
N ILE A 213 3.34 0.27 14.03
CA ILE A 213 2.83 -0.98 13.47
C ILE A 213 3.33 -1.15 12.04
N HIS A 214 3.81 -2.35 11.72
CA HIS A 214 4.13 -2.71 10.35
C HIS A 214 3.93 -4.21 10.09
N GLY A 215 3.66 -4.55 8.84
CA GLY A 215 3.59 -5.93 8.38
C GLY A 215 4.85 -6.41 7.65
N SER A 216 4.67 -7.49 6.91
CA SER A 216 5.67 -8.14 6.04
C SER A 216 5.05 -8.47 4.68
N SER A 217 5.89 -8.75 3.69
CA SER A 217 5.48 -9.23 2.36
C SER A 217 6.30 -10.46 1.96
N GLY A 218 5.75 -11.33 1.11
CA GLY A 218 6.49 -12.46 0.51
C GLY A 218 5.71 -13.76 0.32
N ASP A 219 4.38 -13.75 0.26
CA ASP A 219 3.55 -14.96 0.20
C ASP A 219 3.94 -15.87 -0.99
N GLU A 220 4.24 -15.27 -2.15
CA GLU A 220 4.71 -15.96 -3.36
C GLU A 220 6.08 -16.65 -3.21
N PHE A 221 6.77 -16.49 -2.08
CA PHE A 221 8.06 -17.11 -1.78
C PHE A 221 7.99 -18.07 -0.59
N GLY A 222 6.79 -18.38 -0.09
CA GLY A 222 6.61 -19.33 1.01
C GLY A 222 7.11 -18.79 2.36
N VAL A 223 6.79 -17.52 2.67
CA VAL A 223 7.05 -16.93 3.99
C VAL A 223 5.95 -17.29 4.99
N VAL A 224 6.19 -17.05 6.28
CA VAL A 224 5.13 -16.92 7.29
C VAL A 224 4.84 -15.45 7.47
N GLY A 225 3.61 -15.02 7.19
CA GLY A 225 3.16 -13.65 7.34
C GLY A 225 3.18 -13.17 8.78
N GLN A 226 3.78 -12.01 9.03
CA GLN A 226 4.00 -11.47 10.38
C GLN A 226 3.59 -10.01 10.49
N LEU A 227 2.86 -9.68 11.55
CA LEU A 227 2.56 -8.32 11.99
C LEU A 227 3.42 -7.97 13.21
N PHE A 228 3.92 -6.75 13.26
CA PHE A 228 4.80 -6.28 14.33
C PHE A 228 4.29 -4.97 14.94
N ALA A 229 4.51 -4.80 16.24
CA ALA A 229 4.57 -3.50 16.88
C ALA A 229 5.98 -3.21 17.38
N ARG A 230 6.38 -1.95 17.26
CA ARG A 230 7.66 -1.45 17.75
C ARG A 230 7.50 -0.19 18.56
N ASP A 231 8.43 0.02 19.47
CA ASP A 231 8.63 1.32 20.10
C ASP A 231 9.13 2.33 19.05
N PRO A 232 8.46 3.49 18.86
CA PRO A 232 8.84 4.45 17.83
C PRO A 232 10.22 5.09 18.03
N ASP A 233 10.69 5.25 19.27
CA ASP A 233 11.94 5.94 19.57
C ASP A 233 13.17 5.03 19.43
N THR A 234 13.01 3.74 19.72
CA THR A 234 14.12 2.77 19.76
C THR A 234 14.07 1.72 18.65
N GLY A 235 12.90 1.50 18.05
CA GLY A 235 12.63 0.45 17.08
C GLY A 235 12.57 -0.96 17.69
N GLU A 236 12.62 -1.10 19.01
CA GLU A 236 12.53 -2.40 19.68
C GLU A 236 11.19 -3.08 19.43
N GLU A 237 11.22 -4.41 19.20
CA GLU A 237 10.00 -5.20 19.00
C GLU A 237 9.23 -5.29 20.33
N VAL A 238 8.01 -4.76 20.34
CA VAL A 238 7.09 -4.90 21.47
C VAL A 238 6.37 -6.24 21.36
N TRP A 239 5.83 -6.56 20.19
CA TRP A 239 5.26 -7.88 19.88
C TRP A 239 5.38 -8.21 18.40
N MET A 240 5.29 -9.50 18.10
CA MET A 240 5.14 -10.05 16.74
C MET A 240 4.04 -11.12 16.75
N ARG A 241 3.15 -11.06 15.76
CA ARG A 241 2.07 -12.02 15.58
C ARG A 241 2.14 -12.66 14.19
N PRO A 242 2.31 -13.99 14.08
CA PRO A 242 2.18 -14.69 12.81
C PRO A 242 0.70 -14.93 12.46
N PHE A 243 0.37 -14.93 11.18
CA PHE A 243 -1.00 -15.15 10.67
C PHE A 243 -1.24 -16.52 10.02
N VAL A 244 -0.33 -17.46 10.22
CA VAL A 244 -0.57 -18.89 9.94
C VAL A 244 -0.90 -19.58 11.26
N GLU A 245 -2.03 -20.28 11.32
CA GLU A 245 -2.52 -20.96 12.54
C GLU A 245 -1.45 -21.89 13.14
N GLY A 246 -1.37 -21.92 14.46
CA GLY A 246 -0.44 -22.73 15.24
C GLY A 246 0.96 -22.13 15.40
N HIS A 247 1.34 -21.11 14.63
CA HIS A 247 2.65 -20.48 14.75
C HIS A 247 2.77 -19.63 16.02
N MET A 248 3.95 -19.64 16.64
CA MET A 248 4.25 -18.96 17.90
C MET A 248 4.44 -17.44 17.73
N GLY A 249 3.69 -16.65 18.49
CA GLY A 249 3.90 -15.20 18.61
C GLY A 249 5.04 -14.83 19.56
N ARG A 250 5.38 -13.55 19.61
CA ARG A 250 6.34 -12.99 20.57
C ARG A 250 5.80 -11.75 21.27
N LEU A 251 6.21 -11.57 22.52
CA LEU A 251 5.92 -10.40 23.33
C LEU A 251 7.14 -10.06 24.18
N ASN A 252 7.62 -8.82 24.10
CA ASN A 252 8.81 -8.31 24.80
C ASN A 252 10.06 -9.19 24.58
N GLY A 253 10.30 -9.60 23.34
CA GLY A 253 11.48 -10.37 22.94
C GLY A 253 11.48 -11.85 23.37
N LYS A 254 10.36 -12.38 23.85
CA LYS A 254 10.18 -13.79 24.22
C LYS A 254 9.00 -14.40 23.49
N ASP A 255 8.99 -15.73 23.36
CA ASP A 255 7.81 -16.47 22.91
C ASP A 255 6.61 -16.14 23.80
N SER A 256 5.45 -15.95 23.17
CA SER A 256 4.20 -15.64 23.86
C SER A 256 3.17 -16.76 23.68
N THR A 257 2.23 -16.60 22.76
CA THR A 257 1.12 -17.52 22.52
C THR A 257 1.08 -17.94 21.05
N PRO A 258 0.66 -19.18 20.73
CA PRO A 258 0.38 -19.55 19.35
C PRO A 258 -0.81 -18.75 18.81
N THR A 259 -0.85 -18.50 17.51
CA THR A 259 -2.03 -17.93 16.86
C THR A 259 -3.05 -19.05 16.64
N GLY A 260 -4.19 -19.01 17.33
CA GLY A 260 -5.22 -20.04 17.21
C GLY A 260 -4.87 -21.35 17.91
N ASP A 261 -5.38 -22.46 17.38
CA ASP A 261 -5.06 -23.79 17.91
C ASP A 261 -3.63 -24.18 17.53
N VAL A 262 -2.83 -24.58 18.52
CA VAL A 262 -1.45 -25.06 18.32
C VAL A 262 -1.37 -26.27 17.38
N LYS A 263 -2.45 -27.06 17.29
CA LYS A 263 -2.55 -28.20 16.36
C LYS A 263 -2.86 -27.78 14.94
N ALA A 264 -3.19 -26.50 14.68
CA ALA A 264 -3.54 -25.98 13.36
C ALA A 264 -4.44 -26.91 12.51
N PRO A 265 -5.65 -27.27 13.00
CA PRO A 265 -6.51 -28.25 12.33
C PRO A 265 -6.98 -27.81 10.95
N SER A 266 -6.94 -26.50 10.64
CA SER A 266 -7.25 -25.99 9.30
C SER A 266 -6.16 -26.29 8.25
N TRP A 267 -5.02 -26.84 8.69
CA TRP A 267 -3.90 -27.28 7.86
C TRP A 267 -3.72 -28.81 7.97
N PRO A 268 -3.58 -29.53 6.85
CA PRO A 268 -3.50 -31.00 6.87
C PRO A 268 -2.32 -31.54 7.69
N ASP A 269 -2.55 -32.63 8.40
CA ASP A 269 -1.52 -33.40 9.09
C ASP A 269 -0.67 -34.20 8.09
N ASP A 270 0.62 -34.30 8.38
CA ASP A 270 1.53 -35.24 7.74
C ASP A 270 2.48 -35.83 8.79
N PRO A 271 2.27 -37.06 9.27
CA PRO A 271 3.11 -37.66 10.29
C PRO A 271 4.52 -37.99 9.81
N THR A 272 4.82 -37.82 8.52
CA THR A 272 6.16 -38.06 7.94
C THR A 272 7.07 -36.83 8.01
N THR A 273 6.53 -35.64 8.31
CA THR A 273 7.30 -34.40 8.46
C THR A 273 7.67 -34.16 9.93
N GLU A 274 8.74 -33.39 10.16
CA GLU A 274 9.19 -33.04 11.51
C GLU A 274 8.15 -32.22 12.30
N THR A 275 7.36 -31.40 11.60
CA THR A 275 6.33 -30.54 12.20
C THR A 275 5.02 -31.28 12.46
N GLY A 276 4.86 -32.51 11.93
CA GLY A 276 3.58 -33.23 11.91
C GLY A 276 2.54 -32.63 10.96
N LYS A 277 2.93 -31.65 10.15
CA LYS A 277 2.09 -30.92 9.18
C LYS A 277 2.65 -31.00 7.78
N VAL A 278 1.80 -30.85 6.77
CA VAL A 278 2.26 -30.70 5.37
C VAL A 278 3.27 -29.55 5.22
N GLU A 279 4.20 -29.67 4.28
CA GLU A 279 5.27 -28.67 4.04
C GLU A 279 4.73 -27.24 3.89
N ALA A 280 3.58 -27.09 3.23
CA ALA A 280 2.92 -25.80 3.02
C ALA A 280 2.62 -25.03 4.31
N TRP A 281 2.41 -25.71 5.45
CA TRP A 281 2.18 -25.03 6.74
C TRP A 281 3.37 -24.17 7.17
N SER A 282 4.60 -24.65 6.96
CA SER A 282 5.83 -23.90 7.28
C SER A 282 6.10 -22.73 6.33
N HIS A 283 5.36 -22.70 5.21
CA HIS A 283 5.48 -21.75 4.10
C HIS A 283 4.12 -21.12 3.77
N GLY A 284 3.28 -20.95 4.80
CA GLY A 284 1.83 -20.80 4.66
C GLY A 284 1.32 -19.43 4.25
N GLY A 285 2.17 -18.43 4.05
CA GLY A 285 1.78 -17.09 3.61
C GLY A 285 1.05 -16.28 4.69
N GLY A 286 -0.04 -15.60 4.32
CA GLY A 286 -0.81 -14.76 5.23
C GLY A 286 -0.16 -13.41 5.54
N ALA A 287 0.76 -12.92 4.71
CA ALA A 287 1.54 -11.71 5.00
C ALA A 287 0.67 -10.43 4.95
N PRO A 288 0.67 -9.60 6.01
CA PRO A 288 -0.09 -8.35 6.04
C PRO A 288 0.68 -7.24 5.30
N TRP A 289 0.74 -7.31 3.97
CA TRP A 289 1.64 -6.46 3.17
C TRP A 289 1.15 -5.05 2.87
N GLN A 290 -0.10 -4.72 3.24
CA GLN A 290 -0.66 -3.38 3.17
C GLN A 290 -0.49 -2.61 4.50
N SER A 291 -1.54 -1.94 4.97
CA SER A 291 -1.51 -1.07 6.16
C SER A 291 -2.73 -1.35 7.04
N ALA A 292 -2.58 -1.19 8.35
CA ALA A 292 -3.66 -1.36 9.30
C ALA A 292 -4.47 -0.07 9.48
N SER A 293 -5.75 -0.23 9.80
CA SER A 293 -6.61 0.81 10.37
C SER A 293 -6.65 0.66 11.90
N PHE A 294 -7.08 1.69 12.62
CA PHE A 294 -7.16 1.66 14.07
C PHE A 294 -8.44 2.28 14.62
N ASP A 295 -9.13 1.52 15.46
CA ASP A 295 -10.27 1.99 16.24
C ASP A 295 -9.84 2.29 17.69
N PRO A 296 -9.68 3.57 18.06
CA PRO A 296 -9.28 3.96 19.42
C PRO A 296 -10.37 3.73 20.46
N GLU A 297 -11.65 3.61 20.06
CA GLU A 297 -12.75 3.41 21.00
C GLU A 297 -12.70 2.00 21.60
N THR A 298 -12.46 1.00 20.73
CA THR A 298 -12.41 -0.42 21.08
C THR A 298 -11.00 -0.94 21.36
N ASN A 299 -9.98 -0.08 21.22
CA ASN A 299 -8.56 -0.43 21.26
C ASN A 299 -8.28 -1.64 20.36
N THR A 300 -8.59 -1.51 19.07
CA THR A 300 -8.46 -2.60 18.10
C THR A 300 -7.68 -2.12 16.88
N LEU A 301 -6.56 -2.79 16.63
CA LEU A 301 -5.85 -2.70 15.36
C LEU A 301 -6.55 -3.62 14.36
N ILE A 302 -6.85 -3.12 13.16
CA ILE A 302 -7.64 -3.83 12.16
C ILE A 302 -6.82 -3.93 10.88
N VAL A 303 -6.47 -5.14 10.46
CA VAL A 303 -5.55 -5.37 9.34
C VAL A 303 -5.98 -6.58 8.51
N GLY A 304 -5.68 -6.58 7.22
CA GLY A 304 -5.88 -7.74 6.36
C GLY A 304 -4.68 -8.70 6.39
N ALA A 305 -4.93 -9.99 6.23
CA ALA A 305 -3.93 -11.03 6.04
C ALA A 305 -3.91 -11.50 4.57
N GLY A 306 -2.71 -11.65 4.01
CA GLY A 306 -2.51 -12.08 2.62
C GLY A 306 -2.96 -13.50 2.32
N ASN A 307 -2.75 -13.93 1.08
CA ASN A 307 -3.06 -15.26 0.57
C ASN A 307 -2.24 -16.36 1.24
N PRO A 308 -2.75 -17.60 1.28
CA PRO A 308 -1.98 -18.75 1.72
C PRO A 308 -0.95 -19.19 0.66
N GLY A 309 0.21 -19.64 1.12
CA GLY A 309 1.26 -20.24 0.30
C GLY A 309 1.19 -21.78 0.28
N PRO A 310 1.35 -22.45 -0.89
CA PRO A 310 1.40 -21.89 -2.24
C PRO A 310 -0.01 -21.60 -2.78
N TRP A 311 -0.11 -20.99 -3.96
CA TRP A 311 -1.39 -20.77 -4.64
C TRP A 311 -2.13 -22.08 -4.94
N ASN A 312 -1.38 -23.16 -5.20
CA ASN A 312 -1.91 -24.49 -5.43
C ASN A 312 -2.65 -25.04 -4.17
N THR A 313 -3.99 -24.99 -4.21
CA THR A 313 -4.91 -25.49 -3.18
C THR A 313 -4.65 -26.95 -2.75
N TRP A 314 -4.16 -27.81 -3.65
CA TRP A 314 -3.92 -29.21 -3.33
C TRP A 314 -2.70 -29.46 -2.46
N ALA A 315 -1.74 -28.52 -2.38
CA ALA A 315 -0.65 -28.59 -1.42
C ALA A 315 -1.10 -28.28 0.02
N ARG A 316 -2.29 -27.68 0.17
CA ARG A 316 -2.93 -27.31 1.45
C ARG A 316 -4.20 -28.11 1.73
N THR A 317 -4.40 -29.20 1.00
CA THR A 317 -5.52 -30.13 1.17
C THR A 317 -4.94 -31.51 1.42
N SER A 318 -5.55 -32.30 2.31
CA SER A 318 -5.11 -33.69 2.49
C SER A 318 -5.23 -34.47 1.16
N LYS A 319 -4.39 -35.50 0.98
CA LYS A 319 -4.20 -36.19 -0.30
C LYS A 319 -5.51 -36.58 -1.01
N ASP A 320 -6.47 -37.09 -0.22
CA ASP A 320 -7.78 -37.58 -0.66
C ASP A 320 -8.95 -36.75 -0.07
N GLY A 321 -8.65 -35.58 0.51
CA GLY A 321 -9.63 -34.72 1.17
C GLY A 321 -10.28 -33.69 0.26
N ASN A 322 -11.19 -32.92 0.86
CA ASN A 322 -11.89 -31.82 0.21
C ASN A 322 -11.27 -30.47 0.66
N PRO A 323 -10.91 -29.56 -0.26
CA PRO A 323 -10.41 -28.23 0.10
C PRO A 323 -11.31 -27.45 1.06
N HIS A 324 -12.63 -27.70 1.02
CA HIS A 324 -13.60 -27.05 1.92
C HIS A 324 -13.46 -27.45 3.40
N ASP A 325 -12.71 -28.51 3.72
CA ASP A 325 -12.43 -28.95 5.08
C ASP A 325 -11.17 -28.29 5.69
N PHE A 326 -10.39 -27.56 4.88
CA PHE A 326 -9.07 -27.02 5.25
C PHE A 326 -8.99 -25.51 5.00
N ASP A 327 -9.57 -24.71 5.90
CA ASP A 327 -9.75 -23.26 5.73
C ASP A 327 -8.43 -22.47 5.54
N SER A 328 -7.24 -23.03 5.84
CA SER A 328 -5.93 -22.34 5.77
C SER A 328 -5.90 -21.08 6.65
N LEU A 329 -6.31 -21.19 7.92
CA LEU A 329 -6.36 -20.05 8.84
C LEU A 329 -4.94 -19.52 9.13
N TYR A 330 -4.72 -18.21 9.25
CA TYR A 330 -5.65 -17.07 9.25
C TYR A 330 -5.51 -16.21 7.97
N THR A 331 -5.37 -16.85 6.82
CA THR A 331 -5.09 -16.20 5.53
C THR A 331 -6.34 -15.67 4.82
N SER A 332 -6.16 -14.71 3.91
CA SER A 332 -7.19 -14.05 3.07
C SER A 332 -8.42 -13.64 3.87
N GLY A 333 -8.20 -12.71 4.82
CA GLY A 333 -9.21 -12.26 5.75
C GLY A 333 -8.81 -11.00 6.49
N GLN A 334 -9.74 -10.46 7.26
CA GLN A 334 -9.53 -9.30 8.12
C GLN A 334 -9.44 -9.72 9.60
N VAL A 335 -8.43 -9.20 10.28
CA VAL A 335 -8.05 -9.54 11.65
C VAL A 335 -8.20 -8.32 12.55
N GLY A 336 -8.94 -8.47 13.65
CA GLY A 336 -8.90 -7.55 14.78
C GLY A 336 -7.83 -8.01 15.77
N VAL A 337 -6.87 -7.15 16.10
CA VAL A 337 -5.71 -7.46 16.95
C VAL A 337 -5.70 -6.53 18.16
N ASP A 338 -5.38 -7.08 19.33
CA ASP A 338 -5.14 -6.32 20.57
C ASP A 338 -3.77 -5.62 20.50
N PRO A 339 -3.71 -4.28 20.55
CA PRO A 339 -2.46 -3.53 20.55
C PRO A 339 -1.51 -3.84 21.70
N SER A 340 -2.03 -4.30 22.83
CA SER A 340 -1.26 -4.50 24.07
C SER A 340 -0.37 -5.74 24.00
N THR A 341 -0.85 -6.77 23.30
CA THR A 341 -0.23 -8.11 23.28
C THR A 341 0.03 -8.66 21.87
N GLY A 342 -0.57 -8.06 20.84
CA GLY A 342 -0.57 -8.60 19.48
C GLY A 342 -1.47 -9.82 19.30
N GLU A 343 -2.38 -10.12 20.23
CA GLU A 343 -3.29 -11.28 20.12
C GLU A 343 -4.50 -10.99 19.24
N VAL A 344 -5.00 -12.03 18.57
CA VAL A 344 -6.19 -11.95 17.70
C VAL A 344 -7.46 -11.88 18.55
N LYS A 345 -8.24 -10.82 18.38
CA LYS A 345 -9.56 -10.61 19.03
C LYS A 345 -10.69 -11.22 18.22
N TRP A 346 -10.65 -11.09 16.90
CA TRP A 346 -11.62 -11.65 15.97
C TRP A 346 -11.00 -11.80 14.57
N PHE A 347 -11.58 -12.68 13.77
CA PHE A 347 -11.19 -12.91 12.38
C PHE A 347 -12.43 -13.15 11.52
N TYR A 348 -12.45 -12.55 10.34
CA TYR A 348 -13.42 -12.86 9.29
C TYR A 348 -12.66 -13.20 8.01
N GLN A 349 -12.85 -14.41 7.49
CA GLN A 349 -12.16 -14.90 6.30
C GLN A 349 -12.97 -14.55 5.05
N HIS A 350 -12.34 -13.91 4.06
CA HIS A 350 -12.99 -13.57 2.80
C HIS A 350 -13.02 -14.76 1.85
N THR A 351 -11.90 -15.49 1.74
CA THR A 351 -11.78 -16.66 0.86
C THR A 351 -11.13 -17.84 1.60
N PRO A 352 -11.92 -18.75 2.21
CA PRO A 352 -11.40 -19.96 2.82
C PRO A 352 -10.70 -20.86 1.80
N ASN A 353 -9.57 -21.45 2.20
CA ASN A 353 -8.68 -22.23 1.31
C ASN A 353 -8.48 -21.51 -0.05
N ASP A 354 -8.06 -20.25 -0.04
CA ASP A 354 -7.90 -19.47 -1.27
C ASP A 354 -7.02 -20.20 -2.30
N ALA A 355 -7.57 -20.44 -3.49
CA ALA A 355 -6.92 -21.18 -4.58
C ALA A 355 -6.41 -20.26 -5.70
N TRP A 356 -6.70 -18.96 -5.63
CA TRP A 356 -6.61 -18.04 -6.78
C TRP A 356 -5.72 -16.84 -6.51
N ASP A 357 -5.01 -16.81 -5.36
CA ASP A 357 -4.28 -15.62 -4.91
C ASP A 357 -5.19 -14.38 -4.84
N PHE A 358 -6.39 -14.59 -4.30
CA PHE A 358 -7.23 -13.48 -3.86
C PHE A 358 -6.75 -13.02 -2.48
N SER A 359 -5.53 -12.50 -2.44
CA SER A 359 -4.84 -12.00 -1.25
C SER A 359 -5.73 -11.00 -0.50
N GLY A 360 -6.40 -11.48 0.55
CA GLY A 360 -7.55 -10.82 1.18
C GLY A 360 -7.22 -9.65 2.12
N ASN A 361 -6.25 -8.81 1.74
CA ASN A 361 -5.70 -7.77 2.61
C ASN A 361 -5.80 -6.34 2.07
N ASN A 362 -6.66 -6.11 1.09
CA ASN A 362 -7.10 -4.77 0.72
C ASN A 362 -7.54 -3.96 1.96
N GLU A 363 -7.49 -2.63 1.87
CA GLU A 363 -7.72 -1.73 2.99
C GLU A 363 -9.08 -1.92 3.69
N LEU A 364 -9.10 -1.63 4.99
CA LEU A 364 -10.27 -1.76 5.86
C LEU A 364 -10.72 -0.37 6.32
N VAL A 365 -11.66 0.23 5.59
CA VAL A 365 -12.17 1.57 5.91
C VAL A 365 -13.16 1.49 7.07
N LEU A 366 -12.93 2.25 8.14
CA LEU A 366 -13.84 2.27 9.29
C LEU A 366 -14.94 3.31 9.07
N PHE A 367 -16.20 2.90 9.19
CA PHE A 367 -17.34 3.78 8.98
C PHE A 367 -18.54 3.36 9.82
N ASP A 368 -19.54 4.24 9.90
CA ASP A 368 -20.82 3.96 10.53
C ASP A 368 -21.81 3.46 9.47
N TYR A 369 -21.99 2.15 9.41
CA TYR A 369 -22.89 1.48 8.50
C TYR A 369 -24.34 1.66 8.95
N LYS A 370 -25.21 2.15 8.06
CA LYS A 370 -26.66 2.15 8.25
C LYS A 370 -27.23 0.96 7.50
N ASP A 371 -27.84 0.02 8.22
CA ASP A 371 -28.52 -1.12 7.59
C ASP A 371 -29.85 -0.68 6.94
N LYS A 372 -30.56 -1.65 6.34
CA LYS A 372 -31.83 -1.40 5.64
C LYS A 372 -32.95 -0.93 6.56
N ASP A 373 -32.85 -1.20 7.86
CA ASP A 373 -33.82 -0.82 8.89
C ASP A 373 -33.42 0.49 9.60
N GLY A 374 -32.29 1.10 9.20
CA GLY A 374 -31.78 2.35 9.75
C GLY A 374 -30.94 2.19 11.01
N LYS A 375 -30.64 0.96 11.45
CA LYS A 375 -29.75 0.71 12.59
C LYS A 375 -28.32 1.04 12.18
N VAL A 376 -27.62 1.75 13.06
CA VAL A 376 -26.20 2.12 12.88
C VAL A 376 -25.30 1.05 13.50
N ILE A 377 -24.34 0.56 12.73
CA ILE A 377 -23.33 -0.42 13.12
C ILE A 377 -21.95 0.16 12.82
N LYS A 378 -21.06 0.14 13.82
CA LYS A 378 -19.64 0.48 13.63
C LYS A 378 -18.99 -0.63 12.82
N ALA A 379 -18.63 -0.35 11.58
CA ALA A 379 -18.26 -1.37 10.61
C ALA A 379 -16.93 -1.09 9.92
N THR A 380 -16.39 -2.12 9.28
CA THR A 380 -15.37 -2.03 8.23
C THR A 380 -16.04 -2.16 6.86
N GLY A 381 -15.63 -1.34 5.88
CA GLY A 381 -15.93 -1.52 4.47
C GLY A 381 -14.68 -2.01 3.75
N HIS A 382 -14.82 -3.06 2.94
CA HIS A 382 -13.70 -3.73 2.27
C HIS A 382 -14.10 -4.27 0.90
N ALA A 383 -13.46 -3.79 -0.16
CA ALA A 383 -13.62 -4.30 -1.52
C ALA A 383 -12.47 -5.27 -1.82
N ASP A 384 -12.75 -6.57 -1.84
CA ASP A 384 -11.70 -7.57 -1.87
C ASP A 384 -11.18 -7.89 -3.29
N ARG A 385 -9.99 -8.50 -3.36
CA ARG A 385 -9.44 -9.09 -4.60
C ARG A 385 -10.43 -10.06 -5.23
N ASN A 386 -11.18 -10.83 -4.45
CA ASN A 386 -12.13 -11.83 -4.93
C ASN A 386 -13.38 -11.27 -5.64
N GLY A 387 -13.56 -9.95 -5.67
CA GLY A 387 -14.66 -9.27 -6.39
C GLY A 387 -15.90 -8.96 -5.54
N PHE A 388 -15.92 -9.35 -4.26
CA PHE A 388 -16.99 -9.01 -3.32
C PHE A 388 -16.61 -7.84 -2.41
N PHE A 389 -17.60 -7.02 -2.09
CA PHE A 389 -17.54 -6.00 -1.06
C PHE A 389 -18.12 -6.55 0.23
N TYR A 390 -17.42 -6.37 1.34
CA TYR A 390 -17.79 -6.86 2.66
C TYR A 390 -18.05 -5.69 3.62
N VAL A 391 -19.14 -5.80 4.38
CA VAL A 391 -19.45 -4.96 5.53
C VAL A 391 -19.41 -5.84 6.78
N VAL A 392 -18.47 -5.59 7.68
CA VAL A 392 -18.25 -6.41 8.89
C VAL A 392 -18.30 -5.53 10.13
N ASP A 393 -18.97 -5.97 11.20
CA ASP A 393 -18.99 -5.27 12.49
C ASP A 393 -17.58 -5.29 13.10
N ARG A 394 -17.00 -4.10 13.28
CA ARG A 394 -15.59 -3.95 13.69
C ARG A 394 -15.34 -4.31 15.15
N ASN A 395 -16.40 -4.52 15.96
CA ASN A 395 -16.27 -4.91 17.36
C ASN A 395 -16.03 -6.41 17.53
N ASN A 396 -16.56 -7.23 16.62
CA ASN A 396 -16.66 -8.68 16.82
C ASN A 396 -16.40 -9.52 15.55
N GLY A 397 -16.12 -8.89 14.41
CA GLY A 397 -15.82 -9.60 13.16
C GLY A 397 -17.03 -10.26 12.49
N LYS A 398 -18.27 -9.95 12.89
CA LYS A 398 -19.47 -10.55 12.29
C LYS A 398 -19.86 -9.85 10.98
N LEU A 399 -20.07 -10.64 9.94
CA LEU A 399 -20.59 -10.17 8.66
C LEU A 399 -21.97 -9.52 8.82
N GLN A 400 -22.15 -8.35 8.20
CA GLN A 400 -23.42 -7.63 8.14
C GLN A 400 -24.01 -7.64 6.73
N ASN A 401 -23.16 -7.49 5.70
CA ASN A 401 -23.59 -7.50 4.31
C ASN A 401 -22.42 -7.90 3.40
N ALA A 402 -22.74 -8.51 2.25
CA ALA A 402 -21.76 -8.81 1.20
C ALA A 402 -22.44 -8.79 -0.18
N PHE A 403 -21.78 -8.20 -1.18
CA PHE A 403 -22.30 -8.08 -2.55
C PHE A 403 -21.16 -7.89 -3.55
N PRO A 404 -21.33 -8.33 -4.82
CA PRO A 404 -20.30 -8.13 -5.85
C PRO A 404 -20.13 -6.64 -6.18
N PHE A 405 -18.91 -6.22 -6.49
CA PHE A 405 -18.62 -4.87 -7.02
C PHE A 405 -18.00 -4.87 -8.42
N VAL A 406 -17.63 -6.04 -8.94
CA VAL A 406 -17.23 -6.28 -10.34
C VAL A 406 -18.20 -7.27 -11.00
N ASP A 407 -18.13 -7.37 -12.33
CA ASP A 407 -19.09 -8.17 -13.09
C ASP A 407 -18.54 -9.56 -13.38
N ASN A 408 -19.42 -10.50 -13.72
CA ASN A 408 -19.07 -11.83 -14.21
C ASN A 408 -18.08 -12.60 -13.32
N ILE A 409 -18.23 -12.50 -11.99
CA ILE A 409 -17.48 -13.33 -11.04
C ILE A 409 -17.83 -14.81 -11.29
N SER A 410 -16.82 -15.64 -11.56
CA SER A 410 -17.01 -17.03 -11.95
C SER A 410 -16.76 -18.02 -10.80
N TRP A 411 -15.90 -17.68 -9.84
CA TRP A 411 -15.44 -18.63 -8.81
C TRP A 411 -16.50 -18.93 -7.75
N ALA A 412 -17.35 -17.96 -7.42
CA ALA A 412 -18.47 -18.11 -6.47
C ALA A 412 -19.72 -17.38 -6.97
N SER A 413 -20.88 -17.91 -6.58
CA SER A 413 -22.19 -17.34 -6.94
C SER A 413 -22.58 -16.16 -6.05
N HIS A 414 -22.32 -16.26 -4.75
CA HIS A 414 -22.60 -15.25 -3.73
C HIS A 414 -21.88 -15.60 -2.42
N ILE A 415 -21.94 -14.68 -1.45
CA ILE A 415 -21.59 -14.93 -0.06
C ILE A 415 -22.87 -15.24 0.71
N ASP A 416 -22.96 -16.40 1.36
CA ASP A 416 -24.11 -16.75 2.18
C ASP A 416 -24.01 -16.00 3.52
N LEU A 417 -24.95 -15.08 3.76
CA LEU A 417 -24.91 -14.21 4.95
C LEU A 417 -25.19 -14.95 6.27
N LYS A 418 -25.70 -16.18 6.25
CA LYS A 418 -25.95 -16.97 7.46
C LYS A 418 -24.69 -17.68 7.93
N THR A 419 -23.94 -18.24 6.98
CA THR A 419 -22.71 -18.98 7.22
C THR A 419 -21.48 -18.08 7.21
N GLY A 420 -21.55 -16.95 6.51
CA GLY A 420 -20.42 -16.05 6.26
C GLY A 420 -19.42 -16.58 5.24
N LYS A 421 -19.74 -17.67 4.52
CA LYS A 421 -18.83 -18.32 3.57
C LYS A 421 -19.28 -18.09 2.11
N PRO A 422 -18.34 -18.09 1.15
CA PRO A 422 -18.68 -18.10 -0.26
C PRO A 422 -19.38 -19.40 -0.67
N VAL A 423 -20.37 -19.29 -1.56
CA VAL A 423 -20.99 -20.44 -2.25
C VAL A 423 -20.28 -20.60 -3.60
N GLU A 424 -19.22 -21.40 -3.58
CA GLU A 424 -18.36 -21.64 -4.75
C GLU A 424 -19.11 -22.30 -5.91
N ASN A 425 -18.79 -21.89 -7.14
CA ASN A 425 -19.30 -22.52 -8.35
C ASN A 425 -18.50 -23.80 -8.65
N PRO A 426 -19.16 -24.90 -9.05
CA PRO A 426 -18.48 -26.16 -9.33
C PRO A 426 -17.38 -26.02 -10.40
N GLY A 427 -16.25 -26.71 -10.19
CA GLY A 427 -15.17 -26.80 -11.18
C GLY A 427 -14.29 -25.55 -11.30
N GLN A 428 -14.37 -24.60 -10.36
CA GLN A 428 -13.57 -23.37 -10.37
C GLN A 428 -12.21 -23.47 -9.65
N ARG A 429 -11.93 -24.58 -8.96
CA ARG A 429 -10.63 -24.89 -8.37
C ARG A 429 -9.84 -25.84 -9.28
N PRO A 430 -8.91 -25.37 -10.15
CA PRO A 430 -7.96 -26.14 -10.99
C PRO A 430 -8.36 -27.58 -11.37
N ALA A 431 -7.42 -28.46 -11.60
CA ALA A 431 -7.57 -29.88 -11.30
C ALA A 431 -6.14 -30.40 -11.21
N LYS A 432 -5.87 -31.39 -10.34
CA LYS A 432 -4.55 -32.03 -10.31
C LYS A 432 -4.19 -32.53 -11.73
N PRO A 433 -2.92 -32.44 -12.16
CA PRO A 433 -2.46 -33.09 -13.37
C PRO A 433 -2.84 -34.58 -13.38
N LEU A 434 -3.22 -35.10 -14.56
CA LEU A 434 -3.45 -36.54 -14.71
C LEU A 434 -2.12 -37.29 -14.57
N PRO A 435 -2.12 -38.59 -14.20
CA PRO A 435 -0.89 -39.37 -14.11
C PRO A 435 -0.06 -39.30 -15.40
N GLY A 436 1.19 -38.84 -15.29
CA GLY A 436 2.10 -38.66 -16.42
C GLY A 436 2.10 -37.25 -17.05
N GLU A 437 1.17 -36.38 -16.64
CA GLU A 437 1.12 -34.98 -17.07
C GLU A 437 1.77 -34.07 -16.03
N THR A 438 2.43 -33.00 -16.48
CA THR A 438 3.02 -31.96 -15.62
C THR A 438 2.12 -30.74 -15.45
N LYS A 439 0.98 -30.71 -16.17
CA LYS A 439 0.02 -29.60 -16.21
C LYS A 439 -1.41 -30.11 -16.05
N GLY A 440 -2.16 -29.46 -15.17
CA GLY A 440 -3.60 -29.67 -14.99
C GLY A 440 -4.43 -29.07 -16.13
N LYS A 441 -5.70 -29.47 -16.21
CA LYS A 441 -6.63 -28.86 -17.17
C LYS A 441 -6.86 -27.39 -16.81
N SER A 442 -6.80 -26.52 -17.81
CA SER A 442 -7.08 -25.09 -17.63
C SER A 442 -8.57 -24.83 -17.45
N VAL A 443 -8.90 -23.87 -16.57
CA VAL A 443 -10.24 -23.30 -16.41
C VAL A 443 -10.17 -21.79 -16.60
N GLU A 444 -11.30 -21.15 -16.90
CA GLU A 444 -11.42 -19.70 -16.94
C GLU A 444 -11.95 -19.19 -15.59
N VAL A 445 -11.26 -18.21 -15.00
CA VAL A 445 -11.61 -17.62 -13.69
C VAL A 445 -11.73 -16.09 -13.80
N SER A 446 -12.75 -15.54 -13.15
CA SER A 446 -12.93 -14.11 -12.94
C SER A 446 -13.37 -13.82 -11.50
N PRO A 447 -12.78 -12.82 -10.82
CA PRO A 447 -11.61 -12.04 -11.26
C PRO A 447 -10.33 -12.91 -11.40
N PRO A 448 -9.28 -12.45 -12.08
CA PRO A 448 -7.97 -13.11 -12.05
C PRO A 448 -7.28 -12.83 -10.71
N PHE A 449 -6.13 -13.45 -10.42
CA PHE A 449 -5.40 -13.20 -9.16
C PHE A 449 -5.11 -11.71 -8.89
N LEU A 450 -4.88 -10.87 -9.90
CA LEU A 450 -4.72 -9.42 -9.72
C LEU A 450 -5.98 -8.74 -9.11
N GLY A 451 -7.13 -9.41 -9.17
CA GLY A 451 -8.34 -9.14 -8.40
C GLY A 451 -9.31 -8.16 -9.05
N GLY A 452 -10.54 -8.11 -8.55
CA GLY A 452 -11.51 -7.08 -8.91
C GLY A 452 -11.07 -5.68 -8.43
N LYS A 453 -10.33 -5.64 -7.31
CA LYS A 453 -9.54 -4.50 -6.82
C LYS A 453 -8.23 -5.02 -6.24
N ASN A 454 -7.12 -4.36 -6.51
CA ASN A 454 -5.82 -4.69 -5.91
C ASN A 454 -5.55 -3.82 -4.68
N TRP A 455 -4.29 -3.55 -4.36
CA TRP A 455 -3.90 -2.73 -3.21
C TRP A 455 -4.40 -1.28 -3.27
N ASN A 456 -4.64 -0.79 -4.49
CA ASN A 456 -4.97 0.60 -4.74
C ASN A 456 -6.31 0.96 -4.07
N PRO A 457 -6.30 1.92 -3.13
CA PRO A 457 -7.37 1.99 -2.15
C PRO A 457 -8.58 2.82 -2.60
N MET A 458 -9.77 2.43 -2.16
CA MET A 458 -11.02 3.18 -2.31
C MET A 458 -11.11 4.37 -1.34
N ALA A 459 -12.05 5.28 -1.59
CA ALA A 459 -12.42 6.38 -0.69
C ALA A 459 -13.89 6.30 -0.27
N TYR A 460 -14.23 6.91 0.87
CA TYR A 460 -15.60 7.04 1.36
C TYR A 460 -15.97 8.52 1.49
N SER A 461 -17.13 8.95 0.96
CA SER A 461 -17.64 10.30 1.21
C SER A 461 -18.64 10.31 2.36
N GLN A 462 -18.36 11.14 3.36
CA GLN A 462 -19.27 11.35 4.48
C GLN A 462 -20.56 12.09 4.06
N ASP A 463 -20.53 12.83 2.95
CA ASP A 463 -21.70 13.57 2.45
C ASP A 463 -22.66 12.69 1.64
N THR A 464 -22.13 11.82 0.77
CA THR A 464 -22.96 10.94 -0.09
C THR A 464 -23.24 9.58 0.53
N GLY A 465 -22.41 9.13 1.47
CA GLY A 465 -22.46 7.78 2.05
C GLY A 465 -22.01 6.68 1.08
N LEU A 466 -21.30 7.05 0.01
CA LEU A 466 -20.85 6.12 -1.04
C LEU A 466 -19.36 5.78 -0.90
N PHE A 467 -19.02 4.56 -1.34
CA PHE A 467 -17.63 4.14 -1.56
C PHE A 467 -17.26 4.30 -3.03
N TYR A 468 -16.09 4.86 -3.32
CA TYR A 468 -15.57 5.06 -4.68
C TYR A 468 -14.43 4.07 -4.94
N ILE A 469 -14.72 3.02 -5.71
CA ILE A 469 -13.86 1.85 -5.87
C ILE A 469 -13.14 1.90 -7.22
N PRO A 470 -11.79 1.95 -7.24
CA PRO A 470 -10.99 1.82 -8.45
C PRO A 470 -10.78 0.34 -8.84
N GLY A 471 -11.79 -0.27 -9.47
CA GLY A 471 -11.80 -1.69 -9.83
C GLY A 471 -11.37 -2.00 -11.27
N ASN A 472 -11.34 -3.29 -11.62
CA ASN A 472 -10.95 -3.80 -12.94
C ASN A 472 -11.84 -4.97 -13.41
N GLN A 473 -12.19 -4.97 -14.70
CA GLN A 473 -12.98 -5.99 -15.40
C GLN A 473 -12.08 -6.83 -16.32
N TRP A 474 -11.74 -8.04 -15.86
CA TRP A 474 -10.78 -8.94 -16.50
C TRP A 474 -10.93 -10.35 -15.94
N LYS A 475 -10.21 -11.30 -16.53
CA LYS A 475 -10.28 -12.73 -16.21
C LYS A 475 -8.95 -13.41 -16.50
N GLU A 476 -8.84 -14.70 -16.26
CA GLU A 476 -7.66 -15.49 -16.63
C GLU A 476 -7.97 -16.93 -17.04
N GLU A 477 -7.06 -17.51 -17.81
CA GLU A 477 -6.88 -18.96 -17.87
C GLU A 477 -5.98 -19.41 -16.72
N TYR A 478 -6.40 -20.42 -15.95
CA TYR A 478 -5.70 -20.86 -14.75
C TYR A 478 -5.60 -22.38 -14.69
N TRP A 479 -4.41 -22.91 -14.38
CA TRP A 479 -4.14 -24.35 -14.32
C TRP A 479 -3.12 -24.73 -13.25
N THR A 480 -3.16 -25.99 -12.85
CA THR A 480 -2.25 -26.55 -11.84
C THR A 480 -0.93 -26.98 -12.43
N GLU A 481 0.16 -26.76 -11.70
CA GLU A 481 1.50 -27.27 -11.99
C GLU A 481 2.08 -27.94 -10.74
N GLU A 482 3.19 -28.65 -10.91
CA GLU A 482 3.93 -29.20 -9.77
C GLU A 482 4.47 -28.07 -8.88
N VAL A 483 4.56 -28.35 -7.58
CA VAL A 483 5.05 -27.38 -6.59
C VAL A 483 6.08 -28.04 -5.69
N ASN A 484 7.22 -27.39 -5.52
CA ASN A 484 8.26 -27.77 -4.59
C ASN A 484 8.83 -26.50 -3.96
N TYR A 485 8.91 -26.44 -2.63
CA TYR A 485 9.51 -25.29 -1.99
C TYR A 485 11.02 -25.25 -2.26
N LYS A 486 11.53 -24.06 -2.60
CA LYS A 486 12.95 -23.78 -2.66
C LYS A 486 13.22 -22.38 -2.15
N LYS A 487 13.93 -22.29 -1.00
CA LYS A 487 14.28 -21.03 -0.36
C LYS A 487 14.77 -19.98 -1.38
N GLY A 488 14.11 -18.82 -1.39
CA GLY A 488 14.46 -17.68 -2.24
C GLY A 488 14.00 -17.79 -3.70
N SER A 489 13.18 -18.78 -4.05
CA SER A 489 12.50 -18.93 -5.33
C SER A 489 10.99 -18.83 -5.16
N ALA A 490 10.25 -18.51 -6.23
CA ALA A 490 8.80 -18.44 -6.18
C ALA A 490 8.16 -19.81 -5.87
N TYR A 491 7.06 -19.80 -5.13
CA TYR A 491 6.34 -20.96 -4.58
C TYR A 491 4.85 -20.86 -4.94
N LEU A 492 4.52 -21.02 -6.23
CA LEU A 492 3.16 -20.81 -6.75
C LEU A 492 2.42 -22.14 -6.98
N GLY A 493 3.01 -23.05 -7.77
CA GLY A 493 2.39 -24.32 -8.12
C GLY A 493 1.21 -24.22 -9.10
N MET A 494 1.08 -23.10 -9.80
CA MET A 494 -0.01 -22.78 -10.71
C MET A 494 0.55 -22.00 -11.91
N GLY A 495 -0.01 -22.23 -13.09
CA GLY A 495 0.22 -21.39 -14.26
C GLY A 495 -1.02 -20.59 -14.60
N PHE A 496 -0.83 -19.41 -15.17
CA PHE A 496 -1.89 -18.44 -15.43
C PHE A 496 -1.67 -17.69 -16.75
N ARG A 497 -2.75 -17.16 -17.31
CA ARG A 497 -2.73 -16.14 -18.36
C ARG A 497 -3.91 -15.19 -18.21
N ILE A 498 -3.61 -13.97 -17.77
CA ILE A 498 -4.61 -12.90 -17.63
C ILE A 498 -5.06 -12.40 -19.02
N LYS A 499 -6.37 -12.20 -19.16
CA LYS A 499 -7.07 -11.78 -20.38
C LYS A 499 -8.13 -10.72 -20.08
N ARG A 500 -8.41 -9.88 -21.08
CA ARG A 500 -9.48 -8.88 -20.99
C ARG A 500 -10.85 -9.55 -20.89
N MET A 501 -11.79 -8.88 -20.22
CA MET A 501 -13.20 -9.30 -20.21
C MET A 501 -14.01 -8.60 -21.30
N TYR A 502 -13.83 -7.29 -21.44
CA TYR A 502 -14.55 -6.45 -22.40
C TYR A 502 -13.60 -5.82 -23.41
N ASP A 503 -14.12 -5.53 -24.62
CA ASP A 503 -13.35 -4.96 -25.74
C ASP A 503 -13.14 -3.44 -25.64
N ASP A 504 -13.97 -2.74 -24.89
CA ASP A 504 -13.98 -1.27 -24.77
C ASP A 504 -13.27 -0.74 -23.52
N HIS A 505 -13.09 -1.56 -22.47
CA HIS A 505 -12.49 -1.10 -21.21
C HIS A 505 -11.83 -2.23 -20.40
N VAL A 506 -11.03 -1.85 -19.41
CA VAL A 506 -10.50 -2.73 -18.35
C VAL A 506 -10.76 -2.10 -16.99
N GLY A 507 -10.33 -0.86 -16.77
CA GLY A 507 -10.56 -0.16 -15.50
C GLY A 507 -12.00 0.31 -15.36
N THR A 508 -12.52 0.24 -14.13
CA THR A 508 -13.85 0.77 -13.77
C THR A 508 -13.80 1.48 -12.44
N LEU A 509 -14.08 2.79 -12.43
CA LEU A 509 -14.32 3.55 -11.21
C LEU A 509 -15.83 3.47 -10.90
N ARG A 510 -16.19 2.83 -9.79
CA ARG A 510 -17.60 2.65 -9.38
C ARG A 510 -17.90 3.35 -8.07
N ALA A 511 -19.03 4.05 -7.99
CA ALA A 511 -19.60 4.46 -6.71
C ALA A 511 -20.59 3.41 -6.20
N MET A 512 -20.34 2.87 -5.02
CA MET A 512 -21.12 1.80 -4.40
C MET A 512 -21.88 2.31 -3.18
N ASN A 513 -23.17 1.96 -3.11
CA ASN A 513 -23.96 2.15 -1.89
C ASN A 513 -23.79 0.93 -0.96
N PRO A 514 -23.21 1.08 0.24
CA PRO A 514 -22.87 -0.07 1.10
C PRO A 514 -24.11 -0.77 1.71
N THR A 515 -25.25 -0.08 1.81
CA THR A 515 -26.49 -0.62 2.38
C THR A 515 -27.23 -1.51 1.37
N THR A 516 -27.27 -1.09 0.11
CA THR A 516 -28.05 -1.78 -0.94
C THR A 516 -27.21 -2.69 -1.82
N GLY A 517 -25.90 -2.49 -1.86
CA GLY A 517 -24.98 -3.18 -2.75
C GLY A 517 -25.05 -2.72 -4.22
N LYS A 518 -25.75 -1.62 -4.50
CA LYS A 518 -25.91 -1.11 -5.87
C LYS A 518 -24.74 -0.22 -6.30
N VAL A 519 -24.33 -0.40 -7.56
CA VAL A 519 -23.55 0.60 -8.30
C VAL A 519 -24.46 1.81 -8.55
N VAL A 520 -24.09 2.97 -8.04
CA VAL A 520 -24.83 4.24 -8.22
C VAL A 520 -24.44 4.88 -9.55
N TRP A 521 -23.14 4.88 -9.86
CA TRP A 521 -22.60 5.29 -11.15
C TRP A 521 -21.30 4.52 -11.44
N GLU A 522 -20.93 4.49 -12.71
CA GLU A 522 -19.69 3.89 -13.21
C GLU A 522 -19.02 4.81 -14.23
N HIS A 523 -17.70 4.95 -14.14
CA HIS A 523 -16.85 5.51 -15.18
C HIS A 523 -15.83 4.46 -15.65
N LYS A 524 -15.69 4.31 -16.97
CA LYS A 524 -14.85 3.27 -17.58
C LYS A 524 -13.53 3.85 -18.08
N GLU A 525 -12.46 3.08 -17.94
CA GLU A 525 -11.12 3.40 -18.43
C GLU A 525 -10.57 2.28 -19.32
N ALA A 526 -9.87 2.67 -20.39
CA ALA A 526 -9.31 1.71 -21.34
C ALA A 526 -8.23 0.82 -20.71
N LEU A 527 -7.42 1.38 -19.82
CA LEU A 527 -6.35 0.70 -19.11
C LEU A 527 -6.78 0.31 -17.69
N PRO A 528 -6.09 -0.65 -17.04
CA PRO A 528 -6.35 -0.97 -15.65
C PRO A 528 -6.27 0.26 -14.73
N LEU A 529 -7.23 0.39 -13.82
CA LEU A 529 -7.16 1.36 -12.73
C LEU A 529 -6.31 0.79 -11.59
N TRP A 530 -5.25 1.51 -11.24
CA TRP A 530 -4.26 1.08 -10.26
C TRP A 530 -3.82 2.19 -9.29
N ALA A 531 -4.48 3.36 -9.36
CA ALA A 531 -4.31 4.47 -8.41
C ALA A 531 -5.34 4.39 -7.28
N GLY A 532 -5.01 5.01 -6.15
CA GLY A 532 -5.96 5.21 -5.07
C GLY A 532 -6.94 6.35 -5.36
N VAL A 533 -7.98 6.45 -4.55
CA VAL A 533 -9.02 7.48 -4.69
C VAL A 533 -8.99 8.46 -3.51
N LEU A 534 -9.29 9.73 -3.77
CA LEU A 534 -9.53 10.78 -2.77
C LEU A 534 -10.94 11.33 -2.95
N ALA A 535 -11.70 11.47 -1.87
CA ALA A 535 -13.00 12.13 -1.86
C ALA A 535 -12.94 13.43 -1.05
N THR A 536 -13.66 14.47 -1.49
CA THR A 536 -13.66 15.78 -0.81
C THR A 536 -15.06 16.37 -0.66
N LYS A 537 -15.22 17.25 0.32
CA LYS A 537 -16.45 18.02 0.58
C LYS A 537 -16.85 18.94 -0.57
N GLY A 538 -15.93 19.23 -1.49
CA GLY A 538 -16.20 19.96 -2.73
C GLY A 538 -17.06 19.22 -3.77
N ASN A 539 -17.72 18.10 -3.41
CA ASN A 539 -18.45 17.23 -4.35
C ASN A 539 -17.55 16.58 -5.41
N LEU A 540 -16.30 16.28 -5.05
CA LEU A 540 -15.29 15.75 -5.98
C LEU A 540 -14.69 14.42 -5.52
N VAL A 541 -14.39 13.58 -6.51
CA VAL A 541 -13.58 12.38 -6.39
C VAL A 541 -12.37 12.50 -7.32
N PHE A 542 -11.17 12.25 -6.81
CA PHE A 542 -9.92 12.30 -7.59
C PHE A 542 -9.28 10.93 -7.69
N THR A 543 -8.74 10.60 -8.86
CA THR A 543 -7.91 9.41 -9.08
C THR A 543 -6.99 9.59 -10.29
N GLY A 544 -6.05 8.67 -10.47
CA GLY A 544 -5.12 8.64 -11.60
C GLY A 544 -5.34 7.44 -12.52
N THR A 545 -4.97 7.58 -13.79
CA THR A 545 -5.13 6.54 -14.81
C THR A 545 -3.77 6.02 -15.33
N GLY A 546 -3.78 4.80 -15.88
CA GLY A 546 -2.57 4.15 -16.41
C GLY A 546 -1.93 4.89 -17.59
N ASP A 547 -2.68 5.68 -18.34
CA ASP A 547 -2.20 6.53 -19.44
C ASP A 547 -1.74 7.92 -18.98
N GLY A 548 -1.68 8.16 -17.67
CA GLY A 548 -0.99 9.29 -17.05
C GLY A 548 -1.85 10.52 -16.76
N PHE A 549 -3.17 10.42 -16.87
CA PHE A 549 -4.06 11.49 -16.45
C PHE A 549 -4.34 11.44 -14.95
N PHE A 550 -4.17 12.58 -14.29
CA PHE A 550 -4.82 12.85 -13.01
C PHE A 550 -6.20 13.45 -13.29
N LYS A 551 -7.27 12.90 -12.70
CA LYS A 551 -8.65 13.21 -13.05
C LYS A 551 -9.48 13.59 -11.83
N ALA A 552 -10.52 14.39 -12.04
CA ALA A 552 -11.53 14.72 -11.05
C ALA A 552 -12.94 14.43 -11.60
N PHE A 553 -13.80 13.86 -10.76
CA PHE A 553 -15.15 13.45 -11.10
C PHE A 553 -16.16 14.05 -10.12
N ASP A 554 -17.38 14.34 -10.60
CA ASP A 554 -18.51 14.64 -9.72
C ASP A 554 -18.82 13.44 -8.82
N ALA A 555 -18.87 13.65 -7.51
CA ALA A 555 -19.00 12.58 -6.53
C ALA A 555 -20.38 11.88 -6.54
N LYS A 556 -21.41 12.50 -7.13
CA LYS A 556 -22.78 11.98 -7.19
C LYS A 556 -23.13 11.37 -8.54
N THR A 557 -22.56 11.87 -9.63
CA THR A 557 -22.92 11.44 -11.00
C THR A 557 -21.82 10.65 -11.70
N GLY A 558 -20.56 10.78 -11.28
CA GLY A 558 -19.41 10.16 -11.95
C GLY A 558 -18.94 10.89 -13.20
N GLU A 559 -19.46 12.08 -13.49
CA GLU A 559 -19.04 12.88 -14.65
C GLU A 559 -17.58 13.35 -14.50
N GLU A 560 -16.73 13.12 -15.53
CA GLU A 560 -15.36 13.65 -15.58
C GLU A 560 -15.40 15.18 -15.75
N LEU A 561 -14.94 15.92 -14.74
CA LEU A 561 -14.99 17.40 -14.71
C LEU A 561 -13.64 18.04 -15.07
N TRP A 562 -12.54 17.31 -14.89
CA TRP A 562 -11.19 17.81 -15.13
C TRP A 562 -10.20 16.66 -15.33
N LYS A 563 -9.17 16.91 -16.15
CA LYS A 563 -7.99 16.05 -16.24
C LYS A 563 -6.72 16.81 -16.60
N PHE A 564 -5.58 16.29 -16.17
CA PHE A 564 -4.25 16.78 -16.55
C PHE A 564 -3.28 15.63 -16.84
N GLN A 565 -2.53 15.71 -17.95
CA GLN A 565 -1.56 14.69 -18.36
C GLN A 565 -0.21 14.94 -17.68
N THR A 566 0.22 14.00 -16.83
CA THR A 566 1.43 14.11 -16.00
C THR A 566 2.69 13.53 -16.67
N GLY A 567 2.53 12.76 -17.74
CA GLY A 567 3.60 12.19 -18.57
C GLY A 567 3.90 10.71 -18.31
N SER A 568 3.38 10.12 -17.24
CA SER A 568 3.52 8.69 -16.91
C SER A 568 2.28 8.20 -16.16
N GLY A 569 1.96 6.92 -16.28
CA GLY A 569 0.84 6.30 -15.58
C GLY A 569 0.88 6.55 -14.06
N ILE A 570 -0.29 6.77 -13.48
CA ILE A 570 -0.44 7.07 -12.05
C ILE A 570 -0.89 5.79 -11.33
N VAL A 571 -0.14 5.42 -10.29
CA VAL A 571 -0.39 4.22 -9.47
C VAL A 571 -0.30 4.54 -7.98
N SER A 572 -0.64 5.76 -7.56
CA SER A 572 -0.55 6.20 -6.16
C SER A 572 -1.87 6.78 -5.65
N PRO A 573 -2.09 6.85 -4.32
CA PRO A 573 -3.23 7.57 -3.76
C PRO A 573 -2.96 9.08 -3.75
N PRO A 574 -3.85 9.91 -4.33
CA PRO A 574 -3.77 11.36 -4.18
C PRO A 574 -4.09 11.79 -2.74
N ILE A 575 -3.55 12.95 -2.33
CA ILE A 575 -3.84 13.61 -1.04
C ILE A 575 -4.22 15.08 -1.26
N THR A 576 -4.78 15.73 -0.24
CA THR A 576 -5.03 17.17 -0.24
C THR A 576 -4.77 17.77 1.13
N TRP A 577 -4.30 19.02 1.16
CA TRP A 577 -4.07 19.78 2.38
C TRP A 577 -4.28 21.28 2.13
N GLU A 578 -4.35 22.06 3.19
CA GLU A 578 -4.45 23.52 3.17
C GLU A 578 -3.18 24.15 3.74
N GLN A 579 -2.63 25.14 3.04
CA GLN A 579 -1.54 25.95 3.55
C GLN A 579 -1.72 27.40 3.11
N ASP A 580 -1.54 28.34 4.05
CA ASP A 580 -1.71 29.78 3.81
C ASP A 580 -3.09 30.14 3.18
N GLY A 581 -4.15 29.39 3.51
CA GLY A 581 -5.49 29.59 2.97
C GLY A 581 -5.71 29.09 1.53
N GLU A 582 -4.73 28.39 0.96
CA GLU A 582 -4.85 27.72 -0.35
C GLU A 582 -4.95 26.20 -0.15
N GLN A 583 -5.90 25.57 -0.84
CA GLN A 583 -6.02 24.12 -0.94
C GLN A 583 -5.09 23.62 -2.05
N TYR A 584 -4.29 22.61 -1.70
CA TYR A 584 -3.39 21.90 -2.59
C TYR A 584 -3.88 20.46 -2.76
N VAL A 585 -3.70 19.90 -3.95
CA VAL A 585 -3.91 18.47 -4.24
C VAL A 585 -2.61 17.89 -4.78
N GLY A 586 -2.11 16.83 -4.16
CA GLY A 586 -0.83 16.20 -4.48
C GLY A 586 -0.98 14.76 -4.95
N VAL A 587 -0.12 14.33 -5.88
CA VAL A 587 -0.12 12.96 -6.41
C VAL A 587 1.29 12.52 -6.81
N THR A 588 1.62 11.27 -6.51
CA THR A 588 2.89 10.64 -6.92
C THR A 588 2.72 9.98 -8.29
N VAL A 589 3.66 10.20 -9.21
CA VAL A 589 3.55 9.83 -10.62
C VAL A 589 4.72 8.94 -11.04
N GLY A 590 4.42 7.81 -11.66
CA GLY A 590 5.39 6.89 -12.25
C GLY A 590 4.83 5.46 -12.35
N TYR A 591 4.65 5.00 -13.59
CA TYR A 591 4.00 3.72 -13.88
C TYR A 591 4.85 2.50 -13.47
N GLY A 592 4.19 1.47 -12.96
CA GLY A 592 4.80 0.20 -12.57
C GLY A 592 3.85 -0.69 -11.77
N GLY A 593 4.38 -1.38 -10.76
CA GLY A 593 3.61 -2.34 -9.96
C GLY A 593 3.49 -3.71 -10.64
N ALA A 594 2.44 -4.48 -10.29
CA ALA A 594 2.31 -5.87 -10.71
C ALA A 594 1.93 -6.05 -12.20
N VAL A 595 1.09 -5.18 -12.76
CA VAL A 595 0.54 -5.30 -14.13
C VAL A 595 1.62 -5.51 -15.21
N PRO A 596 2.70 -4.69 -15.31
CA PRO A 596 3.70 -4.86 -16.36
C PRO A 596 4.54 -6.15 -16.24
N LEU A 597 4.50 -6.84 -15.09
CA LEU A 597 5.26 -8.06 -14.84
C LEU A 597 4.39 -9.32 -14.99
N TRP A 598 3.15 -9.24 -14.51
CA TRP A 598 2.26 -10.39 -14.30
C TRP A 598 0.97 -10.32 -15.14
N GLY A 599 0.74 -9.21 -15.84
CA GLY A 599 -0.55 -8.87 -16.44
C GLY A 599 -0.98 -9.67 -17.68
N GLY A 600 -0.17 -10.61 -18.18
CA GLY A 600 -0.48 -11.34 -19.42
C GLY A 600 -0.78 -10.39 -20.58
N ASP A 601 -1.97 -10.49 -21.16
CA ASP A 601 -2.41 -9.60 -22.24
C ASP A 601 -2.46 -8.12 -21.80
N MET A 602 -2.72 -7.84 -20.51
CA MET A 602 -2.71 -6.48 -19.96
C MET A 602 -1.29 -5.91 -19.80
N ALA A 603 -0.26 -6.75 -19.67
CA ALA A 603 1.13 -6.29 -19.71
C ALA A 603 1.50 -5.80 -21.12
N GLU A 604 1.05 -6.50 -22.17
CA GLU A 604 1.25 -6.06 -23.56
C GLU A 604 0.45 -4.79 -23.87
N LEU A 605 -0.80 -4.70 -23.40
CA LEU A 605 -1.64 -3.50 -23.56
C LEU A 605 -0.99 -2.25 -22.95
N THR A 606 -0.29 -2.41 -21.81
CA THR A 606 0.29 -1.29 -21.04
C THR A 606 1.75 -1.00 -21.38
N LYS A 607 2.37 -1.82 -22.23
CA LYS A 607 3.77 -1.67 -22.66
C LYS A 607 4.16 -0.28 -23.20
N PRO A 608 3.30 0.47 -23.91
CA PRO A 608 3.64 1.81 -24.38
C PRO A 608 3.61 2.89 -23.29
N VAL A 609 3.10 2.58 -22.09
CA VAL A 609 3.04 3.54 -20.99
C VAL A 609 4.44 3.83 -20.48
N ALA A 610 4.84 5.10 -20.52
CA ALA A 610 6.15 5.52 -20.06
C ALA A 610 6.33 5.27 -18.56
N GLN A 611 7.52 4.81 -18.18
CA GLN A 611 7.96 4.91 -16.78
C GLN A 611 8.12 6.39 -16.38
N GLY A 612 8.22 6.62 -15.08
CA GLY A 612 8.48 7.94 -14.53
C GLY A 612 8.82 7.86 -13.05
N GLY A 613 9.06 9.03 -12.45
CA GLY A 613 9.33 9.15 -11.04
C GLY A 613 9.29 10.62 -10.63
N SER A 614 8.12 11.08 -10.20
CA SER A 614 7.94 12.48 -9.78
C SER A 614 6.78 12.64 -8.79
N PHE A 615 6.75 13.78 -8.11
CA PHE A 615 5.61 14.23 -7.32
C PHE A 615 5.05 15.52 -7.92
N TRP A 616 3.73 15.61 -8.03
CA TRP A 616 3.02 16.75 -8.61
C TRP A 616 2.06 17.36 -7.61
N VAL A 617 1.96 18.68 -7.65
CA VAL A 617 1.03 19.45 -6.82
C VAL A 617 0.21 20.41 -7.67
N PHE A 618 -1.07 20.51 -7.34
CA PHE A 618 -2.06 21.31 -8.04
C PHE A 618 -2.78 22.25 -7.08
N LYS A 619 -3.21 23.42 -7.57
CA LYS A 619 -4.10 24.34 -6.84
C LYS A 619 -4.91 25.22 -7.79
N ILE A 620 -5.88 25.95 -7.25
CA ILE A 620 -6.58 27.01 -7.99
C ILE A 620 -5.62 28.20 -8.20
N PRO A 621 -5.60 28.82 -9.41
CA PRO A 621 -4.79 30.01 -9.66
C PRO A 621 -5.12 31.17 -8.72
N SER A 622 -4.10 31.87 -8.24
CA SER A 622 -4.23 32.93 -7.22
C SER A 622 -5.07 34.15 -7.64
N TRP A 623 -5.36 34.32 -8.93
CA TRP A 623 -6.23 35.40 -9.41
C TRP A 623 -7.72 35.07 -9.26
N ASP A 624 -8.09 33.79 -9.14
CA ASP A 624 -9.48 33.35 -8.99
C ASP A 624 -9.96 33.42 -7.53
N SER A 625 -9.06 33.21 -6.57
CA SER A 625 -9.34 33.40 -5.14
C SER A 625 -9.58 34.86 -4.75
N LYS A 626 -9.15 35.83 -5.58
CA LYS A 626 -9.46 37.27 -5.39
C LYS A 626 -10.86 37.66 -5.87
N THR A 627 -11.49 36.88 -6.74
CA THR A 627 -12.86 37.13 -7.23
C THR A 627 -13.95 36.61 -6.27
N ALA A 628 -13.62 35.73 -5.33
CA ALA A 628 -14.55 35.23 -4.32
C ALA A 628 -14.65 36.12 -3.06
N GLN A 629 -13.78 37.14 -2.93
CA GLN A 629 -13.80 38.13 -1.84
C GLN A 629 -14.47 39.46 -2.21
N LYS A 630 -15.26 39.51 -3.30
CA LYS A 630 -16.06 40.68 -3.67
C LYS A 630 -17.55 40.40 -3.63
#